data_AF-A0A7Z0CJI7-F1
#
_entry.id   AF-A0A7Z0CJI7-F1
#
_cell.length_a   1.000
_cell.length_b   1.000
_cell.length_c   1.000
_cell.angle_alpha   90.00
_cell.angle_beta   90.00
_cell.angle_gamma   90.00
#
_symmetry.space_group_name_H-M   'P 1'
#
loop_
_entity.id
_entity.type
_entity.pdbx_description
1 polymer ?
#
loop_
_entity_poly.entity_id
_entity_poly.type
_entity_poly.pdbx_seq_one_letter_code
_entity_poly.pdbx_strand_id
1 'polypeptide(L)'
;MIARIVTRIVVVLVAAAGAFAAYMASPASLATPSSSTFSIAPPAPVVACPGPQRVPVGNVGAGGDLASQPTQRTYNVYAPAPTSPQGDGEVAVAPVAAQVERIGDGDIEGWSAMSCGQAQLDQWLVGGSTSLGSSARLVLANPSAAPTEATVTVYGPLGQVQNAFVVAVAPGGQVNKLLEAVVAELPAMVVRVQATGPGVVADLQDSRLEGFQPAGTEWVTPSDLAKTLVIPAVGAQNPSATVTLRLMAPKGASVELSLVSDQGVQPWSVGHALALEPGVVTDIDLPQGLAGAIEVRADSAVLASARTVVPRTPREAIQGDVAYDHMWVAGEAVSQGTLTGVLPLEGARIAVYSPTDAHVVVKDSGGATVAEADLTARTVQWLDVPAPAGTVLSTTGEFAWAFVMESDAGYLTSSEPVDVGQKSLTATVVAAHLPAGG
;
A
#
# COMPACT_ATOMS: atom_id res chain seq x y z
N MET A 1 -77.66 83.30 1.16
CA MET A 1 -78.24 82.20 1.95
C MET A 1 -78.43 80.96 1.08
N ILE A 2 -77.37 80.47 0.42
CA ILE A 2 -77.35 79.24 -0.41
C ILE A 2 -75.93 78.66 -0.29
N ALA A 3 -75.52 78.32 0.94
CA ALA A 3 -74.12 77.94 1.24
C ALA A 3 -74.02 76.81 2.29
N ARG A 4 -75.06 75.99 2.48
CA ARG A 4 -75.09 75.00 3.58
C ARG A 4 -75.58 73.60 3.23
N ILE A 5 -75.74 73.23 1.96
CA ILE A 5 -76.28 71.91 1.59
C ILE A 5 -75.32 71.04 0.75
N VAL A 6 -74.20 71.56 0.24
CA VAL A 6 -73.25 70.75 -0.56
C VAL A 6 -72.11 70.14 0.27
N THR A 7 -71.92 70.56 1.53
CA THR A 7 -70.78 70.12 2.37
C THR A 7 -71.01 68.80 3.13
N ARG A 8 -72.18 68.16 3.02
CA ARG A 8 -72.51 66.97 3.83
C ARG A 8 -72.45 65.62 3.12
N ILE A 9 -72.17 65.56 1.82
CA ILE A 9 -72.06 64.28 1.08
C ILE A 9 -70.59 63.86 0.83
N VAL A 10 -69.61 64.75 0.99
CA VAL A 10 -68.18 64.40 0.80
C VAL A 10 -67.51 63.87 2.09
N VAL A 11 -68.12 64.04 3.26
CA VAL A 11 -67.50 63.65 4.54
C VAL A 11 -67.79 62.20 4.96
N VAL A 12 -68.74 61.51 4.32
CA VAL A 12 -69.03 60.08 4.64
C VAL A 12 -68.22 59.10 3.79
N LEU A 13 -67.56 59.55 2.71
CA LEU A 13 -66.67 58.71 1.90
C LEU A 13 -65.17 58.80 2.29
N VAL A 14 -64.80 59.66 3.23
CA VAL A 14 -63.40 59.74 3.74
C VAL A 14 -63.25 59.10 5.14
N ALA A 15 -64.35 58.76 5.82
CA ALA A 15 -64.33 57.97 7.05
C ALA A 15 -64.46 56.44 6.81
N ALA A 16 -64.30 55.99 5.57
CA ALA A 16 -64.13 54.58 5.20
C ALA A 16 -62.72 54.30 4.64
N ALA A 17 -61.76 55.18 4.88
CA ALA A 17 -60.36 55.03 4.48
C ALA A 17 -59.38 54.89 5.65
N GLY A 18 -59.88 54.81 6.90
CA GLY A 18 -59.05 54.79 8.12
C GLY A 18 -59.20 53.55 9.00
N ALA A 19 -59.84 52.48 8.52
CA ALA A 19 -60.04 51.25 9.29
C ALA A 19 -59.86 49.96 8.47
N PHE A 20 -59.04 50.01 7.40
CA PHE A 20 -58.36 48.82 6.92
C PHE A 20 -56.93 48.90 7.43
N ALA A 21 -56.76 48.65 8.73
CA ALA A 21 -55.49 48.14 9.22
C ALA A 21 -55.26 46.86 8.41
N ALA A 22 -54.35 46.93 7.44
CA ALA A 22 -53.89 45.77 6.71
C ALA A 22 -53.43 44.76 7.76
N TYR A 23 -54.28 43.75 7.99
CA TYR A 23 -53.88 42.50 8.60
C TYR A 23 -53.00 41.82 7.54
N MET A 24 -51.80 42.37 7.37
CA MET A 24 -50.68 41.65 6.78
C MET A 24 -50.47 40.49 7.74
N ALA A 25 -51.15 39.37 7.48
CA ALA A 25 -50.77 38.11 8.06
C ALA A 25 -49.29 37.98 7.74
N SER A 26 -48.44 38.05 8.78
CA SER A 26 -47.02 37.78 8.64
C SER A 26 -46.89 36.53 7.77
N PRO A 27 -46.06 36.53 6.70
CA PRO A 27 -45.84 35.31 5.95
C PRO A 27 -45.48 34.24 6.97
N ALA A 28 -46.25 33.16 7.01
CA ALA A 28 -45.99 32.05 7.91
C ALA A 28 -44.51 31.70 7.72
N SER A 29 -43.71 31.90 8.77
CA SER A 29 -42.29 31.58 8.75
C SER A 29 -42.20 30.12 8.32
N LEU A 30 -41.76 29.85 7.08
CA LEU A 30 -41.50 28.49 6.64
C LEU A 30 -40.51 27.95 7.66
N ALA A 31 -40.91 26.94 8.42
CA ALA A 31 -40.03 26.29 9.37
C ALA A 31 -38.78 25.87 8.60
N THR A 32 -37.62 26.40 8.99
CA THR A 32 -36.35 25.96 8.42
C THR A 32 -36.28 24.44 8.58
N PRO A 33 -36.05 23.68 7.50
CA PRO A 33 -36.01 22.22 7.58
C PRO A 33 -34.95 21.85 8.63
N SER A 34 -35.37 21.10 9.65
CA SER A 34 -34.44 20.64 10.67
C SER A 34 -33.47 19.67 10.01
N SER A 35 -32.20 20.08 9.89
CA SER A 35 -31.13 19.19 9.48
C SER A 35 -30.81 18.26 10.64
N SER A 36 -30.93 16.96 10.41
CA SER A 36 -30.42 15.97 11.35
C SER A 36 -29.04 15.55 10.88
N THR A 37 -28.06 15.75 11.76
CA THR A 37 -26.72 15.22 11.57
C THR A 37 -26.66 13.88 12.27
N PHE A 38 -26.30 12.83 11.53
CA PHE A 38 -25.93 11.56 12.12
C PHE A 38 -24.48 11.26 11.75
N SER A 39 -23.74 10.71 12.70
CA SER A 39 -22.38 10.23 12.50
C SER A 39 -22.44 8.72 12.37
N ILE A 40 -22.09 8.19 11.21
CA ILE A 40 -21.85 6.75 11.05
C ILE A 40 -20.36 6.57 11.30
N ALA A 41 -20.02 5.91 12.41
CA ALA A 41 -18.67 5.44 12.62
C ALA A 41 -18.35 4.41 11.53
N PRO A 42 -17.22 4.55 10.80
CA PRO A 42 -16.78 3.52 9.88
C PRO A 42 -16.70 2.17 10.59
N PRO A 43 -16.99 1.04 9.90
CA PRO A 43 -16.69 -0.26 10.46
C PRO A 43 -15.20 -0.32 10.83
N ALA A 44 -14.88 -1.08 11.88
CA ALA A 44 -13.50 -1.25 12.29
C ALA A 44 -12.67 -1.78 11.10
N PRO A 45 -11.48 -1.22 10.85
CA PRO A 45 -10.61 -1.69 9.78
C PRO A 45 -10.26 -3.16 10.02
N VAL A 46 -10.15 -3.90 8.92
CA VAL A 46 -9.78 -5.32 8.91
C VAL A 46 -8.61 -5.50 7.97
N VAL A 47 -7.55 -6.11 8.48
CA VAL A 47 -6.33 -6.45 7.73
C VAL A 47 -6.21 -7.95 7.59
N ALA A 48 -5.71 -8.41 6.45
CA ALA A 48 -5.43 -9.82 6.18
C ALA A 48 -3.97 -10.02 5.78
N CYS A 49 -3.37 -11.04 6.37
CA CYS A 49 -2.01 -11.50 6.10
C CYS A 49 -2.11 -12.76 5.21
N PRO A 50 -1.31 -12.89 4.13
CA PRO A 50 -1.43 -13.99 3.17
C PRO A 50 -1.04 -15.36 3.74
N GLY A 51 -0.36 -15.41 4.89
CA GLY A 51 0.10 -16.64 5.52
C GLY A 51 1.56 -16.95 5.22
N PRO A 52 2.01 -18.18 5.52
CA PRO A 52 3.39 -18.56 5.28
C PRO A 52 3.69 -18.69 3.78
N GLN A 53 4.94 -18.40 3.44
CA GLN A 53 5.57 -18.63 2.15
C GLN A 53 5.49 -20.11 1.79
N ARG A 54 5.23 -20.40 0.51
CA ARG A 54 5.02 -21.75 -0.01
C ARG A 54 5.97 -22.06 -1.13
N VAL A 55 6.62 -23.22 -1.06
CA VAL A 55 7.44 -23.71 -2.16
C VAL A 55 6.54 -23.89 -3.39
N PRO A 56 6.94 -23.38 -4.57
CA PRO A 56 6.24 -23.61 -5.83
C PRO A 56 6.07 -25.11 -6.09
N VAL A 57 5.04 -25.49 -6.86
CA VAL A 57 4.76 -26.92 -7.10
C VAL A 57 5.99 -27.64 -7.67
N GLY A 58 6.36 -28.75 -7.06
CA GLY A 58 7.57 -29.48 -7.45
C GLY A 58 8.27 -30.19 -6.30
N ASN A 59 7.52 -30.85 -5.40
CA ASN A 59 8.17 -31.75 -4.45
C ASN A 59 8.84 -32.88 -5.26
N VAL A 60 10.15 -32.77 -5.46
CA VAL A 60 10.95 -33.78 -6.17
C VAL A 60 11.15 -35.05 -5.34
N GLY A 61 10.59 -35.11 -4.13
CA GLY A 61 10.69 -36.29 -3.25
C GLY A 61 12.11 -36.54 -2.75
N ALA A 62 13.02 -35.58 -2.96
CA ALA A 62 14.33 -35.59 -2.34
C ALA A 62 14.15 -35.37 -0.83
N GLY A 63 14.65 -36.29 -0.03
CA GLY A 63 14.69 -36.17 1.43
C GLY A 63 16.06 -35.68 1.90
N GLY A 64 16.14 -35.24 3.15
CA GLY A 64 17.37 -34.66 3.71
C GLY A 64 17.62 -33.25 3.16
N ASP A 65 18.89 -32.92 2.96
CA ASP A 65 19.30 -31.54 2.70
C ASP A 65 19.00 -31.03 1.28
N LEU A 66 18.59 -31.92 0.37
CA LEU A 66 18.09 -31.59 -0.98
C LEU A 66 16.55 -31.46 -1.02
N ALA A 67 15.89 -31.45 0.13
CA ALA A 67 14.44 -31.31 0.19
C ALA A 67 14.02 -29.89 -0.19
N SER A 68 13.16 -29.77 -1.21
CA SER A 68 12.57 -28.50 -1.60
C SER A 68 11.76 -27.84 -0.47
N GLN A 69 11.16 -28.66 0.40
CA GLN A 69 10.33 -28.17 1.50
C GLN A 69 11.18 -27.80 2.72
N PRO A 70 10.99 -26.59 3.28
CA PRO A 70 11.72 -26.18 4.47
C PRO A 70 11.28 -26.96 5.70
N THR A 71 12.23 -27.30 6.56
CA THR A 71 12.01 -27.89 7.89
C THR A 71 12.35 -26.93 9.02
N GLN A 72 13.18 -25.91 8.75
CA GLN A 72 13.58 -24.87 9.69
C GLN A 72 12.84 -23.58 9.33
N ARG A 73 11.73 -23.29 10.01
CA ARG A 73 11.05 -22.00 9.83
C ARG A 73 10.45 -21.45 11.12
N THR A 74 10.45 -20.13 11.21
CA THR A 74 9.67 -19.37 12.18
C THR A 74 8.72 -18.44 11.43
N TYR A 75 7.46 -18.40 11.85
CA TYR A 75 6.41 -17.57 11.27
C TYR A 75 5.66 -16.90 12.41
N ASN A 76 5.50 -15.58 12.33
CA ASN A 76 4.75 -14.81 13.33
C ASN A 76 3.87 -13.78 12.65
N VAL A 77 2.70 -13.55 13.22
CA VAL A 77 1.81 -12.43 12.91
C VAL A 77 1.70 -11.54 14.15
N TYR A 78 1.92 -10.25 13.96
CA TYR A 78 1.79 -9.24 15.00
C TYR A 78 0.63 -8.31 14.68
N ALA A 79 -0.34 -8.25 15.58
CA ALA A 79 -1.49 -7.38 15.47
C ALA A 79 -1.85 -6.81 16.87
N PRO A 80 -2.41 -5.59 16.94
CA PRO A 80 -2.89 -4.99 18.20
C PRO A 80 -4.20 -5.64 18.69
N ALA A 81 -4.73 -6.63 17.97
CA ALA A 81 -5.92 -7.38 18.29
C ALA A 81 -5.69 -8.88 18.00
N PRO A 82 -6.47 -9.80 18.61
CA PRO A 82 -6.39 -11.22 18.27
C PRO A 82 -6.61 -11.47 16.79
N THR A 83 -5.81 -12.38 16.22
CA THR A 83 -5.96 -12.85 14.85
C THR A 83 -6.90 -14.05 14.79
N SER A 84 -7.41 -14.34 13.60
CA SER A 84 -8.17 -15.56 13.30
C SER A 84 -7.74 -16.12 11.95
N PRO A 85 -7.83 -17.45 11.72
CA PRO A 85 -7.42 -18.03 10.45
C PRO A 85 -8.27 -17.58 9.26
N GLN A 86 -7.62 -17.36 8.12
CA GLN A 86 -8.24 -17.07 6.83
C GLN A 86 -7.52 -17.86 5.73
N GLY A 87 -8.05 -19.02 5.36
CA GLY A 87 -7.34 -19.96 4.50
C GLY A 87 -6.03 -20.39 5.14
N ASP A 88 -4.91 -20.20 4.44
CA ASP A 88 -3.57 -20.45 4.99
C ASP A 88 -2.99 -19.21 5.73
N GLY A 89 -3.68 -18.07 5.68
CA GLY A 89 -3.29 -16.82 6.32
C GLY A 89 -4.08 -16.48 7.58
N GLU A 90 -3.96 -15.23 8.00
CA GLU A 90 -4.60 -14.70 9.22
C GLU A 90 -5.31 -13.38 8.95
N VAL A 91 -6.39 -13.11 9.66
CA VAL A 91 -7.14 -11.86 9.61
C VAL A 91 -7.27 -11.26 11.01
N ALA A 92 -7.12 -9.95 11.12
CA ALA A 92 -7.28 -9.20 12.36
C ALA A 92 -8.25 -8.02 12.17
N VAL A 93 -9.14 -7.82 13.14
CA VAL A 93 -9.96 -6.60 13.23
C VAL A 93 -9.12 -5.50 13.87
N ALA A 94 -8.18 -4.97 13.09
CA ALA A 94 -7.19 -4.00 13.49
C ALA A 94 -6.86 -3.08 12.31
N PRO A 95 -6.38 -1.84 12.57
CA PRO A 95 -5.97 -0.92 11.51
C PRO A 95 -4.69 -1.37 10.79
N VAL A 96 -3.84 -2.13 11.49
CA VAL A 96 -2.54 -2.57 11.02
C VAL A 96 -2.22 -3.94 11.63
N ALA A 97 -1.49 -4.76 10.89
CA ALA A 97 -0.80 -5.94 11.36
C ALA A 97 0.43 -6.14 10.48
N ALA A 98 1.38 -6.95 10.92
CA ALA A 98 2.50 -7.37 10.10
C ALA A 98 2.71 -8.88 10.26
N GLN A 99 3.24 -9.51 9.23
CA GLN A 99 3.75 -10.87 9.32
C GLN A 99 5.24 -10.89 9.02
N VAL A 100 5.94 -11.84 9.62
CA VAL A 100 7.34 -12.10 9.36
C VAL A 100 7.59 -13.59 9.36
N GLU A 101 8.41 -14.04 8.41
CA GLU A 101 8.80 -15.42 8.26
C GLU A 101 10.28 -15.55 7.97
N ARG A 102 10.97 -16.38 8.75
CA ARG A 102 12.35 -16.78 8.49
C ARG A 102 12.38 -18.24 8.09
N ILE A 103 12.94 -18.54 6.93
CA ILE A 103 13.05 -19.89 6.38
C ILE A 103 14.52 -20.27 6.26
N GLY A 104 14.98 -21.16 7.12
CA GLY A 104 16.38 -21.50 7.32
C GLY A 104 16.95 -22.55 6.35
N ASP A 105 16.13 -23.22 5.55
CA ASP A 105 16.52 -24.30 4.64
C ASP A 105 15.55 -24.44 3.44
N GLY A 106 15.86 -25.34 2.51
CA GLY A 106 15.03 -25.65 1.33
C GLY A 106 15.11 -24.61 0.19
N ASP A 107 14.32 -24.83 -0.85
CA ASP A 107 14.40 -24.07 -2.11
C ASP A 107 14.01 -22.59 -1.97
N ILE A 108 13.28 -22.24 -0.91
CA ILE A 108 12.83 -20.88 -0.62
C ILE A 108 13.50 -20.31 0.63
N GLU A 109 14.68 -20.82 1.01
CA GLU A 109 15.46 -20.27 2.12
C GLU A 109 15.64 -18.76 1.96
N GLY A 110 15.19 -17.99 2.95
CA GLY A 110 15.17 -16.54 2.89
C GLY A 110 14.50 -15.91 4.12
N TRP A 111 14.32 -14.60 4.05
CA TRP A 111 13.56 -13.82 5.01
C TRP A 111 12.47 -13.06 4.29
N SER A 112 11.28 -13.03 4.87
CA SER A 112 10.17 -12.26 4.32
C SER A 112 9.38 -11.58 5.42
N ALA A 113 8.94 -10.37 5.16
CA ALA A 113 8.11 -9.57 6.02
C ALA A 113 7.17 -8.72 5.16
N MET A 114 6.06 -8.30 5.75
CA MET A 114 5.15 -7.35 5.13
C MET A 114 4.16 -6.82 6.16
N SER A 115 3.62 -5.64 5.89
CA SER A 115 2.38 -5.20 6.52
C SER A 115 1.20 -5.90 5.88
N CYS A 116 0.28 -6.40 6.70
CA CYS A 116 -0.93 -7.04 6.23
C CYS A 116 -1.88 -6.02 5.61
N GLY A 117 -2.42 -6.32 4.43
CA GLY A 117 -3.19 -5.38 3.64
C GLY A 117 -4.66 -5.27 4.08
N GLN A 118 -5.29 -4.15 3.74
CA GLN A 118 -6.74 -3.98 3.78
C GLN A 118 -7.36 -4.31 2.42
N ALA A 119 -8.62 -4.74 2.40
CA ALA A 119 -9.29 -5.07 1.16
C ALA A 119 -9.45 -3.83 0.26
N GLN A 120 -9.01 -3.93 -1.00
CA GLN A 120 -9.08 -2.86 -1.99
C GLN A 120 -9.75 -3.33 -3.29
N LEU A 121 -10.26 -2.37 -4.06
CA LEU A 121 -10.93 -2.62 -5.34
C LEU A 121 -9.99 -2.65 -6.54
N ASP A 122 -8.84 -1.98 -6.46
CA ASP A 122 -7.84 -1.93 -7.54
C ASP A 122 -6.46 -1.88 -6.90
N GLN A 123 -5.64 -2.90 -7.14
CA GLN A 123 -4.31 -3.07 -6.56
C GLN A 123 -3.31 -3.36 -7.67
N TRP A 124 -2.11 -2.79 -7.55
CA TRP A 124 -1.02 -2.99 -8.49
C TRP A 124 0.19 -3.56 -7.77
N LEU A 125 0.51 -4.83 -8.04
CA LEU A 125 1.68 -5.50 -7.50
C LEU A 125 2.81 -5.35 -8.50
N VAL A 126 3.85 -4.60 -8.13
CA VAL A 126 4.99 -4.28 -9.00
C VAL A 126 6.15 -5.14 -8.54
N GLY A 127 6.36 -6.29 -9.16
CA GLY A 127 7.38 -7.23 -8.70
C GLY A 127 7.13 -8.65 -9.20
N GLY A 128 7.98 -9.59 -8.79
CA GLY A 128 7.89 -10.99 -9.21
C GLY A 128 8.48 -11.30 -10.58
N SER A 129 8.58 -12.60 -10.90
CA SER A 129 9.02 -13.13 -12.18
C SER A 129 8.49 -14.56 -12.36
N THR A 130 8.31 -14.97 -13.60
CA THR A 130 8.01 -16.36 -13.98
C THR A 130 9.08 -16.95 -14.88
N SER A 131 10.24 -16.29 -14.99
CA SER A 131 11.44 -16.87 -15.63
C SER A 131 11.91 -18.12 -14.92
N LEU A 132 12.65 -18.95 -15.65
CA LEU A 132 13.34 -20.10 -15.07
C LEU A 132 14.06 -19.73 -13.75
N GLY A 133 13.86 -20.55 -12.71
CA GLY A 133 14.39 -20.28 -11.37
C GLY A 133 13.58 -19.25 -10.58
N SER A 134 12.47 -18.73 -11.10
CA SER A 134 11.57 -17.81 -10.41
C SER A 134 10.15 -18.36 -10.37
N SER A 135 9.43 -18.06 -9.28
CA SER A 135 8.00 -18.38 -9.16
C SER A 135 7.25 -17.22 -8.54
N ALA A 136 6.01 -17.06 -8.99
CA ALA A 136 5.17 -15.96 -8.58
C ALA A 136 3.78 -16.46 -8.16
N ARG A 137 3.55 -16.53 -6.85
CA ARG A 137 2.27 -16.98 -6.27
C ARG A 137 1.43 -15.79 -5.87
N LEU A 138 0.38 -15.51 -6.63
CA LEU A 138 -0.65 -14.54 -6.27
C LEU A 138 -1.55 -15.12 -5.17
N VAL A 139 -1.70 -14.39 -4.07
CA VAL A 139 -2.58 -14.72 -2.96
C VAL A 139 -3.67 -13.65 -2.87
N LEU A 140 -4.93 -14.09 -2.90
CA LEU A 140 -6.10 -13.23 -2.79
C LEU A 140 -6.89 -13.62 -1.55
N ALA A 141 -7.04 -12.70 -0.60
CA ALA A 141 -7.79 -12.91 0.63
C ALA A 141 -9.03 -12.01 0.69
N ASN A 142 -10.18 -12.56 1.10
CA ASN A 142 -11.42 -11.83 1.24
C ASN A 142 -11.85 -11.79 2.72
N PRO A 143 -11.47 -10.76 3.49
CA PRO A 143 -11.83 -10.65 4.90
C PRO A 143 -13.32 -10.37 5.15
N SER A 144 -14.12 -10.17 4.10
CA SER A 144 -15.53 -9.84 4.23
C SER A 144 -16.44 -11.07 4.32
N ALA A 145 -17.69 -10.83 4.71
CA ALA A 145 -18.76 -11.84 4.74
C ALA A 145 -19.48 -12.04 3.39
N ALA A 146 -19.06 -11.34 2.33
CA ALA A 146 -19.67 -11.43 1.00
C ALA A 146 -18.65 -11.99 -0.02
N PRO A 147 -19.07 -12.76 -1.04
CA PRO A 147 -18.16 -13.24 -2.06
C PRO A 147 -17.67 -12.07 -2.92
N THR A 148 -16.43 -12.21 -3.42
CA THR A 148 -15.80 -11.23 -4.30
C THR A 148 -15.25 -11.92 -5.54
N GLU A 149 -15.39 -11.30 -6.71
CA GLU A 149 -14.63 -11.67 -7.90
C GLU A 149 -13.49 -10.68 -8.12
N ALA A 150 -12.31 -11.20 -8.47
CA ALA A 150 -11.12 -10.43 -8.80
C ALA A 150 -10.69 -10.72 -10.24
N THR A 151 -10.65 -9.70 -11.07
CA THR A 151 -10.06 -9.74 -12.42
C THR A 151 -8.58 -9.44 -12.32
N VAL A 152 -7.74 -10.38 -12.76
CA VAL A 152 -6.29 -10.29 -12.70
C VAL A 152 -5.75 -10.04 -14.10
N THR A 153 -4.98 -8.97 -14.26
CA THR A 153 -4.27 -8.62 -15.50
C THR A 153 -2.78 -8.59 -15.26
N VAL A 154 -2.00 -9.30 -16.07
CA VAL A 154 -0.53 -9.35 -15.96
C VAL A 154 0.07 -8.52 -17.10
N TYR A 155 1.08 -7.71 -16.78
CA TYR A 155 1.87 -6.93 -17.72
C TYR A 155 3.32 -7.39 -17.64
N GLY A 156 4.03 -7.38 -18.76
CA GLY A 156 5.45 -7.72 -18.84
C GLY A 156 6.22 -6.76 -19.76
N PRO A 157 7.46 -7.11 -20.17
CA PRO A 157 8.31 -6.24 -20.98
C PRO A 157 7.80 -6.00 -22.40
N LEU A 158 6.78 -6.74 -22.83
CA LEU A 158 6.14 -6.60 -24.15
C LEU A 158 4.71 -6.05 -24.04
N GLY A 159 4.36 -5.46 -22.90
CA GLY A 159 3.01 -4.94 -22.63
C GLY A 159 2.13 -5.91 -21.84
N GLN A 160 0.82 -5.72 -21.94
CA GLN A 160 -0.15 -6.63 -21.31
C GLN A 160 0.00 -8.05 -21.87
N VAL A 161 0.03 -9.03 -20.98
CA VAL A 161 0.12 -10.43 -21.33
C VAL A 161 -1.26 -11.05 -21.45
N GLN A 162 -1.57 -11.61 -22.62
CA GLN A 162 -2.79 -12.37 -22.92
C GLN A 162 -4.09 -11.68 -22.40
N ASN A 163 -5.13 -12.47 -22.14
CA ASN A 163 -6.39 -12.03 -21.56
C ASN A 163 -6.32 -12.08 -20.03
N ALA A 164 -6.97 -11.11 -19.38
CA ALA A 164 -7.21 -11.16 -17.95
C ALA A 164 -8.00 -12.43 -17.56
N PHE A 165 -7.79 -12.92 -16.34
CA PHE A 165 -8.53 -14.04 -15.78
C PHE A 165 -9.28 -13.63 -14.52
N VAL A 166 -10.41 -14.28 -14.26
CA VAL A 166 -11.26 -13.99 -13.10
C VAL A 166 -11.07 -15.05 -12.03
N VAL A 167 -10.93 -14.61 -10.78
CA VAL A 167 -10.80 -15.46 -9.60
C VAL A 167 -11.94 -15.14 -8.65
N ALA A 168 -12.79 -16.13 -8.36
CA ALA A 168 -13.79 -16.01 -7.31
C ALA A 168 -13.16 -16.32 -5.95
N VAL A 169 -13.37 -15.44 -4.97
CA VAL A 169 -12.89 -15.57 -3.59
C VAL A 169 -14.09 -15.60 -2.66
N ALA A 170 -14.29 -16.74 -1.99
CA ALA A 170 -15.40 -16.95 -1.07
C ALA A 170 -15.37 -15.99 0.13
N PRO A 171 -16.50 -15.74 0.82
CA PRO A 171 -16.54 -15.03 2.10
C PRO A 171 -15.54 -15.62 3.10
N GLY A 172 -14.73 -14.78 3.74
CA GLY A 172 -13.69 -15.22 4.67
C GLY A 172 -12.62 -16.14 4.04
N GLY A 173 -12.62 -16.29 2.72
CA GLY A 173 -11.80 -17.24 2.00
C GLY A 173 -10.48 -16.65 1.50
N GLN A 174 -9.60 -17.54 1.05
CA GLN A 174 -8.33 -17.22 0.42
C GLN A 174 -8.14 -18.11 -0.82
N VAL A 175 -7.58 -17.57 -1.89
CA VAL A 175 -7.24 -18.30 -3.12
C VAL A 175 -5.80 -18.02 -3.52
N ASN A 176 -5.09 -19.07 -3.91
CA ASN A 176 -3.72 -19.00 -4.41
C ASN A 176 -3.68 -19.32 -5.91
N LYS A 177 -2.87 -18.57 -6.68
CA LYS A 177 -2.64 -18.80 -8.11
C LYS A 177 -1.15 -18.67 -8.44
N LEU A 178 -0.56 -19.71 -9.03
CA LEU A 178 0.77 -19.63 -9.61
C LEU A 178 0.68 -18.95 -10.97
N LEU A 179 1.34 -17.81 -11.14
CA LEU A 179 1.27 -17.03 -12.37
C LEU A 179 2.10 -17.64 -13.49
N GLU A 180 3.12 -18.43 -13.16
CA GLU A 180 3.90 -19.21 -14.14
C GLU A 180 3.05 -20.25 -14.88
N ALA A 181 1.92 -20.68 -14.31
CA ALA A 181 0.95 -21.54 -14.98
C ALA A 181 0.08 -20.79 -16.00
N VAL A 182 0.03 -19.46 -15.92
CA VAL A 182 -0.71 -18.58 -16.84
C VAL A 182 0.24 -18.03 -17.90
N VAL A 183 1.41 -17.55 -17.46
CA VAL A 183 2.45 -17.00 -18.33
C VAL A 183 3.81 -17.45 -17.81
N ALA A 184 4.47 -18.30 -18.57
CA ALA A 184 5.85 -18.69 -18.31
C ALA A 184 6.84 -17.67 -18.88
N GLU A 185 8.05 -17.64 -18.30
CA GLU A 185 9.20 -16.91 -18.83
C GLU A 185 9.05 -15.39 -18.92
N LEU A 186 8.35 -14.77 -17.95
CA LEU A 186 8.36 -13.32 -17.76
C LEU A 186 9.49 -12.92 -16.79
N PRO A 187 10.54 -12.23 -17.24
CA PRO A 187 11.64 -11.79 -16.36
C PRO A 187 11.21 -10.66 -15.43
N ALA A 188 10.21 -9.89 -15.84
CA ALA A 188 9.64 -8.79 -15.10
C ALA A 188 8.14 -8.72 -15.33
N MET A 189 7.39 -8.39 -14.29
CA MET A 189 5.95 -8.22 -14.40
C MET A 189 5.37 -7.21 -13.41
N VAL A 190 4.18 -6.77 -13.77
CA VAL A 190 3.25 -6.02 -12.92
C VAL A 190 1.90 -6.71 -12.98
N VAL A 191 1.25 -6.90 -11.83
CA VAL A 191 -0.05 -7.57 -11.72
C VAL A 191 -1.07 -6.56 -11.23
N ARG A 192 -2.12 -6.35 -12.02
CA ARG A 192 -3.30 -5.58 -11.59
C ARG A 192 -4.37 -6.54 -11.10
N VAL A 193 -4.90 -6.28 -9.91
CA VAL A 193 -6.03 -7.01 -9.33
C VAL A 193 -7.19 -6.06 -9.15
N GLN A 194 -8.26 -6.26 -9.93
CA GLN A 194 -9.48 -5.46 -9.87
C GLN A 194 -10.62 -6.29 -9.27
N ALA A 195 -11.06 -5.93 -8.08
CA ALA A 195 -12.08 -6.65 -7.34
C ALA A 195 -13.45 -5.95 -7.37
N THR A 196 -14.51 -6.75 -7.21
CA THR A 196 -15.89 -6.26 -7.04
C THR A 196 -16.29 -6.17 -5.57
N GLY A 197 -17.41 -5.51 -5.27
CA GLY A 197 -18.04 -5.58 -3.95
C GLY A 197 -17.14 -5.03 -2.83
N PRO A 198 -16.83 -5.80 -1.77
CA PRO A 198 -16.00 -5.35 -0.64
C PRO A 198 -14.49 -5.35 -0.92
N GLY A 199 -14.05 -5.77 -2.10
CA GLY A 199 -12.63 -5.88 -2.46
C GLY A 199 -11.97 -7.17 -1.99
N VAL A 200 -10.66 -7.25 -2.20
CA VAL A 200 -9.78 -8.33 -1.73
C VAL A 200 -8.47 -7.72 -1.24
N VAL A 201 -7.73 -8.43 -0.41
CA VAL A 201 -6.29 -8.19 -0.19
C VAL A 201 -5.53 -9.01 -1.21
N ALA A 202 -4.61 -8.39 -1.95
CA ALA A 202 -3.80 -9.05 -2.94
C ALA A 202 -2.31 -8.88 -2.61
N ASP A 203 -1.61 -10.01 -2.53
CA ASP A 203 -0.16 -10.07 -2.30
C ASP A 203 0.45 -11.06 -3.29
N LEU A 204 1.71 -10.85 -3.65
CA LEU A 204 2.42 -11.73 -4.56
C LEU A 204 3.70 -12.23 -3.91
N GLN A 205 3.80 -13.53 -3.67
CA GLN A 205 5.05 -14.15 -3.26
C GLN A 205 5.98 -14.27 -4.47
N ASP A 206 7.18 -13.70 -4.36
CA ASP A 206 8.28 -13.82 -5.33
C ASP A 206 9.36 -14.74 -4.74
N SER A 207 9.47 -15.96 -5.26
CA SER A 207 10.50 -16.92 -4.83
C SER A 207 11.52 -17.17 -5.93
N ARG A 208 12.81 -17.26 -5.57
CA ARG A 208 13.91 -17.35 -6.51
C ARG A 208 14.91 -18.45 -6.16
N LEU A 209 15.47 -19.05 -7.20
CA LEU A 209 16.62 -19.95 -7.20
C LEU A 209 17.67 -19.39 -8.16
N GLU A 210 18.94 -19.47 -7.78
CA GLU A 210 20.08 -19.33 -8.66
C GLU A 210 20.69 -20.72 -8.87
N GLY A 211 20.38 -21.35 -10.00
CA GLY A 211 20.67 -22.77 -10.20
C GLY A 211 19.94 -23.64 -9.17
N PHE A 212 20.70 -24.31 -8.30
CA PHE A 212 20.16 -25.10 -7.17
C PHE A 212 20.22 -24.35 -5.85
N GLN A 213 20.73 -23.13 -5.82
CA GLN A 213 20.88 -22.37 -4.60
C GLN A 213 19.66 -21.46 -4.35
N PRO A 214 19.10 -21.42 -3.13
CA PRO A 214 18.08 -20.45 -2.77
C PRO A 214 18.56 -19.00 -3.00
N ALA A 215 17.70 -18.23 -3.66
CA ALA A 215 17.88 -16.80 -3.90
C ALA A 215 16.80 -15.95 -3.19
N GLY A 216 16.20 -16.51 -2.14
CA GLY A 216 15.25 -15.84 -1.26
C GLY A 216 13.79 -15.97 -1.70
N THR A 217 12.92 -15.57 -0.80
CA THR A 217 11.48 -15.44 -1.05
C THR A 217 10.97 -14.20 -0.33
N GLU A 218 10.15 -13.40 -1.00
CA GLU A 218 9.64 -12.15 -0.44
C GLU A 218 8.19 -11.89 -0.88
N TRP A 219 7.45 -11.11 -0.09
CA TRP A 219 6.16 -10.58 -0.49
C TRP A 219 6.30 -9.27 -1.27
N VAL A 220 5.63 -9.19 -2.41
CA VAL A 220 5.38 -7.95 -3.13
C VAL A 220 4.01 -7.43 -2.72
N THR A 221 4.00 -6.27 -2.07
CA THR A 221 2.81 -5.54 -1.64
C THR A 221 2.34 -4.55 -2.73
N PRO A 222 1.10 -4.02 -2.65
CA PRO A 222 0.61 -3.03 -3.61
C PRO A 222 1.44 -1.74 -3.64
N SER A 223 1.73 -1.24 -4.84
CA SER A 223 2.31 0.08 -5.10
C SER A 223 1.23 1.10 -5.50
N ASP A 224 1.47 2.36 -5.15
CA ASP A 224 0.62 3.47 -5.57
C ASP A 224 0.75 3.81 -7.06
N LEU A 225 -0.35 4.22 -7.66
CA LEU A 225 -0.40 4.77 -9.02
C LEU A 225 -0.45 6.30 -8.97
N ALA A 226 0.71 6.95 -9.07
CA ALA A 226 0.82 8.40 -8.92
C ALA A 226 1.85 9.02 -9.87
N LYS A 227 1.84 10.36 -9.96
CA LYS A 227 2.83 11.13 -10.74
C LYS A 227 4.14 11.34 -9.98
N THR A 228 4.08 11.27 -8.66
CA THR A 228 5.24 11.38 -7.78
C THR A 228 5.18 10.21 -6.83
N LEU A 229 6.20 9.36 -6.89
CA LEU A 229 6.37 8.23 -5.98
C LEU A 229 7.74 8.32 -5.31
N VAL A 230 7.84 7.73 -4.13
CA VAL A 230 9.09 7.48 -3.44
C VAL A 230 9.16 6.01 -3.09
N ILE A 231 10.31 5.38 -3.33
CA ILE A 231 10.68 4.09 -2.77
C ILE A 231 11.64 4.42 -1.62
N PRO A 232 11.21 4.35 -0.35
CA PRO A 232 11.94 4.93 0.77
C PRO A 232 13.21 4.19 1.15
N ALA A 233 13.36 2.94 0.72
CA ALA A 233 14.51 2.10 1.04
C ALA A 233 14.95 1.28 -0.17
N VAL A 234 16.21 1.42 -0.55
CA VAL A 234 16.92 0.59 -1.51
C VAL A 234 18.35 0.36 -1.07
N GLY A 235 18.95 -0.71 -1.57
CA GLY A 235 20.30 -1.12 -1.18
C GLY A 235 20.31 -1.81 0.17
N ALA A 236 21.50 -2.23 0.57
CA ALA A 236 21.75 -2.87 1.85
C ALA A 236 23.14 -2.46 2.36
N GLN A 237 23.46 -2.79 3.61
CA GLN A 237 24.81 -2.55 4.15
C GLN A 237 25.89 -3.36 3.41
N ASN A 238 25.50 -4.49 2.79
CA ASN A 238 26.41 -5.26 1.96
C ASN A 238 26.77 -4.47 0.68
N PRO A 239 28.05 -4.12 0.44
CA PRO A 239 28.45 -3.33 -0.73
C PRO A 239 28.26 -4.06 -2.07
N SER A 240 28.08 -5.39 -2.03
CA SER A 240 27.77 -6.20 -3.22
C SER A 240 26.28 -6.25 -3.52
N ALA A 241 25.45 -5.54 -2.76
CA ALA A 241 24.02 -5.46 -3.04
C ALA A 241 23.78 -4.86 -4.43
N THR A 242 22.88 -5.47 -5.17
CA THR A 242 22.36 -4.92 -6.44
C THR A 242 20.95 -4.43 -6.22
N VAL A 243 20.58 -3.37 -6.96
CA VAL A 243 19.23 -2.82 -6.93
C VAL A 243 18.71 -2.73 -8.36
N THR A 244 17.49 -3.21 -8.57
CA THR A 244 16.75 -3.06 -9.82
C THR A 244 15.46 -2.30 -9.51
N LEU A 245 15.28 -1.15 -10.15
CA LEU A 245 14.04 -0.38 -10.14
C LEU A 245 13.11 -0.89 -11.24
N ARG A 246 11.88 -1.28 -10.88
CA ARG A 246 10.82 -1.65 -11.80
C ARG A 246 9.81 -0.52 -11.95
N LEU A 247 9.46 -0.20 -13.19
CA LEU A 247 8.51 0.84 -13.54
C LEU A 247 7.47 0.34 -14.54
N MET A 248 6.26 0.90 -14.47
CA MET A 248 5.26 0.78 -15.53
C MET A 248 4.36 2.01 -15.55
N ALA A 249 4.02 2.51 -16.73
CA ALA A 249 3.02 3.56 -16.92
C ALA A 249 1.81 2.98 -17.66
N PRO A 250 0.61 2.84 -17.04
CA PRO A 250 -0.54 2.25 -17.73
C PRO A 250 -0.95 2.97 -19.02
N LYS A 251 -0.68 4.28 -19.11
CA LYS A 251 -1.00 5.13 -20.28
C LYS A 251 0.24 5.69 -20.99
N GLY A 252 1.44 5.24 -20.61
CA GLY A 252 2.70 5.87 -20.99
C GLY A 252 2.99 7.12 -20.15
N ALA A 253 4.28 7.43 -20.00
CA ALA A 253 4.75 8.59 -19.23
C ALA A 253 6.19 8.96 -19.61
N SER A 254 6.57 10.21 -19.36
CA SER A 254 7.97 10.65 -19.28
C SER A 254 8.37 10.75 -17.82
N VAL A 255 9.44 10.06 -17.41
CA VAL A 255 9.83 9.89 -16.00
C VAL A 255 11.23 10.41 -15.72
N GLU A 256 11.36 11.21 -14.68
CA GLU A 256 12.62 11.62 -14.07
C GLU A 256 12.87 10.80 -12.80
N LEU A 257 14.09 10.27 -12.67
CA LEU A 257 14.50 9.47 -11.53
C LEU A 257 15.61 10.20 -10.77
N SER A 258 15.48 10.27 -9.46
CA SER A 258 16.54 10.76 -8.58
C SER A 258 16.82 9.72 -7.50
N LEU A 259 18.08 9.35 -7.36
CA LEU A 259 18.53 8.59 -6.20
C LEU A 259 18.90 9.57 -5.08
N VAL A 260 18.51 9.25 -3.87
CA VAL A 260 18.68 10.08 -2.69
C VAL A 260 19.37 9.26 -1.60
N SER A 261 20.39 9.83 -0.96
CA SER A 261 20.98 9.29 0.27
C SER A 261 20.76 10.26 1.44
N ASP A 262 21.34 9.93 2.59
CA ASP A 262 21.51 10.82 3.74
C ASP A 262 22.26 12.13 3.42
N GLN A 263 23.07 12.14 2.37
CA GLN A 263 23.81 13.31 1.87
C GLN A 263 23.06 14.09 0.78
N GLY A 264 21.83 13.68 0.45
CA GLY A 264 20.99 14.30 -0.58
C GLY A 264 21.01 13.56 -1.91
N VAL A 265 20.63 14.29 -2.97
CA VAL A 265 20.50 13.74 -4.32
C VAL A 265 21.87 13.30 -4.86
N GLN A 266 21.94 12.06 -5.33
CA GLN A 266 23.15 11.44 -5.83
C GLN A 266 23.39 11.73 -7.32
N PRO A 267 24.65 11.70 -7.80
CA PRO A 267 25.01 12.00 -9.20
C PRO A 267 24.52 11.00 -10.26
N TRP A 268 23.67 10.04 -9.91
CA TRP A 268 23.14 9.01 -10.80
C TRP A 268 21.81 9.38 -11.49
N SER A 269 21.25 10.56 -11.21
CA SER A 269 20.04 11.04 -11.87
C SER A 269 20.22 11.00 -13.40
N VAL A 270 19.43 10.16 -14.07
CA VAL A 270 19.37 10.06 -15.53
C VAL A 270 19.21 11.47 -16.09
N GLY A 271 20.23 11.96 -16.80
CA GLY A 271 20.28 13.34 -17.30
C GLY A 271 19.20 13.69 -18.33
N HIS A 272 18.36 12.72 -18.69
CA HIS A 272 17.21 12.85 -19.56
C HIS A 272 16.03 12.03 -19.02
N ALA A 273 14.82 12.55 -19.18
CA ALA A 273 13.62 11.82 -18.80
C ALA A 273 13.49 10.51 -19.60
N LEU A 274 13.21 9.42 -18.89
CA LEU A 274 12.96 8.10 -19.46
C LEU A 274 11.53 8.05 -20.00
N ALA A 275 11.37 7.72 -21.28
CA ALA A 275 10.06 7.45 -21.85
C ALA A 275 9.62 6.02 -21.48
N LEU A 276 8.47 5.90 -20.83
CA LEU A 276 7.79 4.63 -20.59
C LEU A 276 6.68 4.45 -21.61
N GLU A 277 6.71 3.32 -22.32
CA GLU A 277 5.64 2.91 -23.21
C GLU A 277 4.38 2.48 -22.42
N PRO A 278 3.16 2.70 -22.94
CA PRO A 278 1.93 2.31 -22.26
C PRO A 278 1.86 0.82 -21.92
N GLY A 279 1.78 0.49 -20.63
CA GLY A 279 1.60 -0.88 -20.14
C GLY A 279 2.83 -1.78 -20.27
N VAL A 280 3.99 -1.23 -20.68
CA VAL A 280 5.26 -1.98 -20.76
C VAL A 280 5.97 -1.89 -19.42
N VAL A 281 6.37 -3.04 -18.89
CA VAL A 281 7.17 -3.14 -17.65
C VAL A 281 8.64 -2.94 -18.00
N THR A 282 9.27 -1.98 -17.33
CA THR A 282 10.67 -1.59 -17.57
C THR A 282 11.46 -1.74 -16.28
N ASP A 283 12.53 -2.54 -16.32
CA ASP A 283 13.50 -2.66 -15.23
C ASP A 283 14.74 -1.81 -15.54
N ILE A 284 15.30 -1.18 -14.50
CA ILE A 284 16.50 -0.33 -14.55
C ILE A 284 17.44 -0.76 -13.43
N ASP A 285 18.62 -1.23 -13.79
CA ASP A 285 19.66 -1.53 -12.81
C ASP A 285 20.31 -0.25 -12.31
N LEU A 286 20.45 -0.16 -10.99
CA LEU A 286 21.14 0.93 -10.31
C LEU A 286 22.62 0.56 -10.10
N PRO A 287 23.51 1.55 -9.93
CA PRO A 287 24.88 1.29 -9.53
C PRO A 287 24.96 0.53 -8.20
N GLN A 288 25.95 -0.36 -8.08
CA GLN A 288 26.19 -1.11 -6.85
C GLN A 288 26.66 -0.19 -5.70
N GLY A 289 26.49 -0.67 -4.47
CA GLY A 289 26.92 0.05 -3.26
C GLY A 289 26.09 1.28 -2.92
N LEU A 290 24.93 1.45 -3.57
CA LEU A 290 24.00 2.52 -3.30
C LEU A 290 22.95 2.07 -2.28
N ALA A 291 22.88 2.77 -1.16
CA ALA A 291 21.79 2.64 -0.19
C ALA A 291 21.07 3.99 -0.04
N GLY A 292 19.75 3.98 -0.04
CA GLY A 292 18.97 5.21 0.09
C GLY A 292 17.52 5.08 -0.36
N ALA A 293 17.01 6.11 -1.04
CA ALA A 293 15.64 6.19 -1.56
C ALA A 293 15.65 6.56 -3.04
N ILE A 294 14.58 6.20 -3.77
CA ILE A 294 14.37 6.58 -5.17
C ILE A 294 13.17 7.50 -5.26
N GLU A 295 13.36 8.70 -5.80
CA GLU A 295 12.27 9.58 -6.22
C GLU A 295 11.93 9.33 -7.68
N VAL A 296 10.64 9.15 -7.96
CA VAL A 296 10.08 9.00 -9.31
C VAL A 296 9.15 10.18 -9.56
N ARG A 297 9.45 11.02 -10.55
CA ARG A 297 8.57 12.12 -11.00
C ARG A 297 8.17 11.91 -12.44
N ALA A 298 6.88 12.02 -12.74
CA ALA A 298 6.35 11.74 -14.06
C ALA A 298 5.26 12.74 -14.48
N ASP A 299 5.07 12.91 -15.79
CA ASP A 299 3.99 13.74 -16.34
C ASP A 299 2.60 13.08 -16.27
N SER A 300 2.57 11.74 -16.17
CA SER A 300 1.42 10.87 -16.05
C SER A 300 1.60 9.87 -14.90
N ALA A 301 0.53 9.20 -14.48
CA ALA A 301 0.60 8.27 -13.36
C ALA A 301 1.42 7.03 -13.73
N VAL A 302 2.35 6.67 -12.85
CA VAL A 302 3.26 5.54 -12.97
C VAL A 302 3.18 4.67 -11.72
N LEU A 303 3.67 3.45 -11.85
CA LEU A 303 3.88 2.48 -10.77
C LEU A 303 5.38 2.27 -10.64
N ALA A 304 5.85 2.03 -9.41
CA ALA A 304 7.26 1.81 -9.16
C ALA A 304 7.48 0.86 -7.98
N SER A 305 8.52 0.04 -8.04
CA SER A 305 9.06 -0.68 -6.88
C SER A 305 10.53 -0.98 -7.11
N ALA A 306 11.29 -1.25 -6.05
CA ALA A 306 12.67 -1.67 -6.19
C ALA A 306 12.91 -3.02 -5.54
N ARG A 307 13.71 -3.85 -6.20
CA ARG A 307 14.24 -5.09 -5.64
C ARG A 307 15.69 -4.87 -5.26
N THR A 308 16.02 -5.15 -4.00
CA THR A 308 17.42 -5.21 -3.56
C THR A 308 17.79 -6.67 -3.35
N VAL A 309 18.93 -7.10 -3.90
CA VAL A 309 19.45 -8.46 -3.79
C VAL A 309 20.79 -8.43 -3.09
N VAL A 310 20.99 -9.31 -2.11
CA VAL A 310 22.25 -9.47 -1.38
C VAL A 310 22.80 -10.89 -1.53
N PRO A 311 24.11 -11.05 -1.74
CA PRO A 311 24.73 -12.37 -1.73
C PRO A 311 24.80 -12.92 -0.30
N ARG A 312 24.69 -14.24 -0.20
CA ARG A 312 24.82 -15.02 1.03
C ARG A 312 25.76 -16.19 0.82
N THR A 313 26.34 -16.65 1.92
CA THR A 313 27.05 -17.92 1.93
C THR A 313 26.03 -19.06 1.85
N PRO A 314 26.10 -19.92 0.83
CA PRO A 314 25.24 -21.09 0.73
C PRO A 314 25.53 -22.09 1.87
N ARG A 315 24.49 -22.76 2.37
CA ARG A 315 24.65 -23.82 3.39
C ARG A 315 25.33 -25.06 2.83
N GLU A 316 24.88 -25.48 1.65
CA GLU A 316 25.46 -26.57 0.88
C GLU A 316 25.89 -26.02 -0.47
N ALA A 317 27.15 -26.24 -0.84
CA ALA A 317 27.71 -25.66 -2.04
C ALA A 317 28.80 -26.54 -2.63
N ILE A 318 28.87 -26.53 -3.96
CA ILE A 318 30.08 -26.82 -4.70
C ILE A 318 30.96 -25.57 -4.66
N GLN A 319 32.27 -25.73 -4.76
CA GLN A 319 33.20 -24.61 -4.74
C GLN A 319 32.83 -23.55 -5.81
N GLY A 320 32.40 -22.36 -5.35
CA GLY A 320 32.04 -21.23 -6.21
C GLY A 320 30.55 -20.86 -6.21
N ASP A 321 29.68 -21.65 -5.59
CA ASP A 321 28.26 -21.33 -5.50
C ASP A 321 27.99 -20.13 -4.58
N VAL A 322 26.94 -19.36 -4.89
CA VAL A 322 26.49 -18.21 -4.11
C VAL A 322 24.98 -18.33 -3.92
N ALA A 323 24.53 -18.17 -2.68
CA ALA A 323 23.11 -18.04 -2.37
C ALA A 323 22.74 -16.55 -2.38
N TYR A 324 21.45 -16.25 -2.45
CA TYR A 324 20.99 -14.87 -2.35
C TYR A 324 19.80 -14.76 -1.39
N ASP A 325 19.54 -13.54 -0.97
CA ASP A 325 18.24 -13.12 -0.43
C ASP A 325 17.87 -11.78 -1.06
N HIS A 326 16.60 -11.40 -0.96
CA HIS A 326 16.15 -10.15 -1.56
C HIS A 326 14.95 -9.57 -0.84
N MET A 327 14.81 -8.25 -0.93
CA MET A 327 13.61 -7.53 -0.52
C MET A 327 12.96 -6.80 -1.69
N TRP A 328 11.67 -6.53 -1.56
CA TRP A 328 10.91 -5.63 -2.41
C TRP A 328 10.40 -4.44 -1.59
N VAL A 329 10.56 -3.24 -2.12
CA VAL A 329 9.98 -2.03 -1.54
C VAL A 329 9.11 -1.35 -2.58
N ALA A 330 7.83 -1.19 -2.26
CA ALA A 330 6.86 -0.55 -3.13
C ALA A 330 7.05 0.98 -3.17
N GLY A 331 6.74 1.58 -4.32
CA GLY A 331 6.67 3.02 -4.46
C GLY A 331 5.35 3.55 -3.89
N GLU A 332 5.45 4.54 -3.01
CA GLU A 332 4.33 5.20 -2.34
C GLU A 332 4.25 6.68 -2.71
N ALA A 333 3.03 7.21 -2.77
CA ALA A 333 2.80 8.63 -2.95
C ALA A 333 3.00 9.36 -1.61
N VAL A 334 3.99 10.25 -1.55
CA VAL A 334 4.22 11.03 -0.33
C VAL A 334 3.09 12.04 -0.16
N SER A 335 2.42 12.00 0.98
CA SER A 335 1.38 12.95 1.34
C SER A 335 1.37 13.23 2.84
N GLN A 336 0.79 14.38 3.22
CA GLN A 336 0.61 14.72 4.63
C GLN A 336 -0.38 13.73 5.28
N GLY A 337 0.09 12.97 6.26
CA GLY A 337 -0.72 11.96 6.92
C GLY A 337 -0.03 11.31 8.11
N THR A 338 -0.66 10.29 8.65
CA THR A 338 -0.09 9.43 9.69
C THR A 338 0.07 8.04 9.12
N LEU A 339 1.31 7.63 8.92
CA LEU A 339 1.67 6.28 8.49
C LEU A 339 1.95 5.43 9.74
N THR A 340 1.42 4.21 9.73
CA THR A 340 1.52 3.27 10.86
C THR A 340 2.07 1.93 10.37
N GLY A 341 3.03 1.37 11.09
CA GLY A 341 3.55 0.03 10.83
C GLY A 341 3.66 -0.76 12.13
N VAL A 342 3.76 -2.08 12.02
CA VAL A 342 4.10 -2.94 13.16
C VAL A 342 5.53 -3.41 12.98
N LEU A 343 6.38 -3.18 13.99
CA LEU A 343 7.77 -3.60 13.98
C LEU A 343 7.83 -5.13 13.88
N PRO A 344 8.26 -5.71 12.75
CA PRO A 344 8.21 -7.16 12.56
C PRO A 344 9.23 -7.89 13.47
N LEU A 345 10.39 -7.27 13.72
CA LEU A 345 11.50 -7.87 14.44
C LEU A 345 12.28 -6.84 15.24
N GLU A 346 12.85 -7.28 16.35
CA GLU A 346 13.81 -6.48 17.11
C GLU A 346 15.07 -6.23 16.29
N GLY A 347 15.60 -5.01 16.32
CA GLY A 347 16.79 -4.61 15.57
C GLY A 347 16.53 -4.19 14.12
N ALA A 348 15.28 -4.15 13.66
CA ALA A 348 14.97 -3.53 12.37
C ALA A 348 15.30 -2.03 12.38
N ARG A 349 15.68 -1.50 11.22
CA ARG A 349 15.94 -0.08 11.00
C ARG A 349 14.80 0.53 10.19
N ILE A 350 14.51 1.81 10.41
CA ILE A 350 13.57 2.56 9.58
C ILE A 350 14.37 3.47 8.65
N ALA A 351 14.18 3.31 7.34
CA ALA A 351 14.57 4.33 6.37
C ALA A 351 13.43 5.34 6.23
N VAL A 352 13.68 6.62 6.52
CA VAL A 352 12.69 7.70 6.41
C VAL A 352 13.16 8.71 5.38
N TYR A 353 12.36 8.93 4.35
CA TYR A 353 12.52 10.00 3.36
C TYR A 353 11.58 11.16 3.66
N SER A 354 12.05 12.39 3.39
CA SER A 354 11.23 13.61 3.40
C SER A 354 11.49 14.47 2.17
N PRO A 355 10.44 15.01 1.49
CA PRO A 355 10.61 15.93 0.38
C PRO A 355 11.01 17.35 0.81
N THR A 356 10.81 17.69 2.10
CA THR A 356 11.11 19.01 2.68
C THR A 356 11.99 18.86 3.93
N ASP A 357 12.55 19.98 4.40
CA ASP A 357 13.18 20.01 5.71
C ASP A 357 12.13 19.67 6.78
N ALA A 358 12.42 18.71 7.64
CA ALA A 358 11.46 18.18 8.61
C ALA A 358 12.16 17.55 9.82
N HIS A 359 11.44 17.50 10.93
CA HIS A 359 11.83 16.72 12.10
C HIS A 359 10.90 15.52 12.21
N VAL A 360 11.42 14.31 12.00
CA VAL A 360 10.62 13.08 12.13
C VAL A 360 10.61 12.63 13.58
N VAL A 361 9.45 12.22 14.06
CA VAL A 361 9.28 11.58 15.37
C VAL A 361 8.51 10.28 15.18
N VAL A 362 9.18 9.16 15.46
CA VAL A 362 8.58 7.83 15.46
C VAL A 362 8.06 7.54 16.87
N LYS A 363 6.76 7.29 16.99
CA LYS A 363 6.09 7.04 18.28
C LYS A 363 5.52 5.65 18.37
N ASP A 364 5.55 5.08 19.56
CA ASP A 364 4.80 3.86 19.87
C ASP A 364 3.30 4.13 20.08
N SER A 365 2.52 3.05 20.23
CA SER A 365 1.08 3.12 20.53
C SER A 365 0.73 3.82 21.86
N GLY A 366 1.67 3.93 22.81
CA GLY A 366 1.52 4.68 24.05
C GLY A 366 1.83 6.17 23.90
N GLY A 367 2.32 6.59 22.74
CA GLY A 367 2.72 7.96 22.42
C GLY A 367 4.16 8.30 22.82
N ALA A 368 4.95 7.33 23.29
CA ALA A 368 6.36 7.55 23.61
C ALA A 368 7.19 7.64 22.32
N THR A 369 8.16 8.56 22.30
CA THR A 369 9.14 8.65 21.21
C THR A 369 10.10 7.45 21.28
N VAL A 370 10.17 6.70 20.18
CA VAL A 370 11.06 5.55 20.02
C VAL A 370 12.32 5.93 19.25
N ALA A 371 12.17 6.80 18.23
CA ALA A 371 13.27 7.35 17.44
C ALA A 371 12.88 8.71 16.88
N GLU A 372 13.84 9.59 16.63
CA GLU A 372 13.64 10.89 16.01
C GLU A 372 14.89 11.33 15.25
N ALA A 373 14.74 12.19 14.25
CA ALA A 373 15.84 12.78 13.52
C ALA A 373 15.42 14.05 12.78
N ASP A 374 16.39 14.92 12.51
CA ASP A 374 16.24 15.99 11.54
C ASP A 374 16.56 15.48 10.13
N LEU A 375 15.67 15.76 9.18
CA LEU A 375 15.85 15.46 7.77
C LEU A 375 16.00 16.77 7.01
N THR A 376 17.05 16.85 6.20
CA THR A 376 17.11 17.85 5.13
C THR A 376 16.20 17.42 3.99
N ALA A 377 15.62 18.38 3.28
CA ALA A 377 14.80 18.13 2.10
C ALA A 377 15.50 17.19 1.11
N ARG A 378 14.76 16.19 0.63
CA ARG A 378 15.24 15.19 -0.32
C ARG A 378 16.47 14.45 0.19
N THR A 379 16.39 14.00 1.45
CA THR A 379 17.33 13.05 2.06
C THR A 379 16.56 11.85 2.61
N VAL A 380 17.29 10.77 2.87
CA VAL A 380 16.79 9.62 3.63
C VAL A 380 17.66 9.41 4.86
N GLN A 381 17.03 9.26 6.02
CA GLN A 381 17.70 8.97 7.28
C GLN A 381 17.37 7.55 7.73
N TRP A 382 18.36 6.88 8.32
CA TRP A 382 18.21 5.54 8.85
C TRP A 382 18.19 5.58 10.36
N LEU A 383 17.08 5.16 10.97
CA LEU A 383 16.85 5.19 12.40
C LEU A 383 16.86 3.78 12.97
N ASP A 384 17.63 3.57 14.02
CA ASP A 384 17.54 2.34 14.81
C ASP A 384 16.28 2.41 15.69
N VAL A 385 15.59 1.28 15.83
CA VAL A 385 14.33 1.19 16.57
C VAL A 385 14.51 0.34 17.82
N PRO A 386 14.75 0.95 19.00
CA PRO A 386 14.93 0.23 20.27
C PRO A 386 13.58 -0.19 20.87
N ALA A 387 12.82 -1.02 20.13
CA ALA A 387 11.53 -1.54 20.57
C ALA A 387 11.42 -3.05 20.29
N PRO A 388 10.62 -3.79 21.09
CA PRO A 388 10.41 -5.21 20.85
C PRO A 388 9.57 -5.46 19.59
N ALA A 389 9.74 -6.64 18.98
CA ALA A 389 8.88 -7.10 17.89
C ALA A 389 7.39 -7.03 18.28
N GLY A 390 6.55 -6.65 17.33
CA GLY A 390 5.12 -6.40 17.51
C GLY A 390 4.75 -5.00 18.00
N THR A 391 5.72 -4.12 18.27
CA THR A 391 5.42 -2.72 18.63
C THR A 391 4.80 -2.00 17.44
N VAL A 392 3.62 -1.41 17.64
CA VAL A 392 2.99 -0.53 16.66
C VAL A 392 3.67 0.83 16.72
N LEU A 393 4.18 1.28 15.58
CA LEU A 393 4.91 2.53 15.41
C LEU A 393 4.19 3.44 14.41
N SER A 394 4.23 4.73 14.65
CA SER A 394 3.63 5.72 13.77
C SER A 394 4.50 6.96 13.64
N THR A 395 4.40 7.62 12.49
CA THR A 395 4.96 8.95 12.22
C THR A 395 3.91 9.80 11.51
N THR A 396 3.92 11.11 11.76
CA THR A 396 2.98 12.05 11.16
C THR A 396 3.74 13.16 10.46
N GLY A 397 3.39 13.39 9.20
CA GLY A 397 4.02 14.38 8.34
C GLY A 397 3.91 13.96 6.88
N GLU A 398 4.77 14.53 6.04
CA GLU A 398 4.91 14.16 4.63
C GLU A 398 6.19 13.34 4.47
N PHE A 399 6.10 12.09 4.92
CA PHE A 399 7.21 11.15 4.93
C PHE A 399 6.85 9.93 4.11
N ALA A 400 7.87 9.33 3.50
CA ALA A 400 7.85 7.96 3.01
C ALA A 400 8.82 7.16 3.86
N TRP A 401 8.46 5.96 4.30
CA TRP A 401 9.37 5.16 5.13
C TRP A 401 9.13 3.66 5.02
N ALA A 402 10.13 2.86 5.34
CA ALA A 402 10.00 1.40 5.41
C ALA A 402 10.86 0.84 6.53
N PHE A 403 10.43 -0.27 7.12
CA PHE A 403 11.30 -1.13 7.90
C PHE A 403 12.20 -1.92 6.97
N VAL A 404 13.48 -2.00 7.31
CA VAL A 404 14.45 -2.88 6.66
C VAL A 404 15.13 -3.73 7.72
N MET A 405 15.21 -5.02 7.45
CA MET A 405 15.85 -5.99 8.33
C MET A 405 16.98 -6.67 7.56
N GLU A 406 18.17 -6.63 8.14
CA GLU A 406 19.37 -7.23 7.59
C GLU A 406 20.01 -8.09 8.67
N SER A 407 20.66 -9.18 8.26
CA SER A 407 21.48 -9.98 9.17
C SER A 407 22.90 -10.15 8.63
N ASP A 408 23.84 -10.44 9.51
CA ASP A 408 25.23 -10.71 9.13
C ASP A 408 25.37 -11.93 8.21
N ALA A 409 24.40 -12.86 8.25
CA ALA A 409 24.32 -14.00 7.34
C ALA A 409 23.78 -13.64 5.94
N GLY A 410 23.48 -12.36 5.72
CA GLY A 410 23.03 -11.78 4.47
C GLY A 410 21.55 -12.01 4.15
N TYR A 411 20.73 -12.35 5.14
CA TYR A 411 19.26 -12.30 4.97
C TYR A 411 18.78 -10.85 4.94
N LEU A 412 17.80 -10.57 4.08
CA LEU A 412 17.29 -9.22 3.80
C LEU A 412 15.79 -9.27 3.56
N THR A 413 15.04 -8.39 4.21
CA THR A 413 13.60 -8.22 3.99
C THR A 413 13.17 -6.80 4.36
N SER A 414 11.97 -6.39 3.93
CA SER A 414 11.39 -5.09 4.24
C SER A 414 9.91 -5.19 4.60
N SER A 415 9.38 -4.12 5.18
CA SER A 415 7.94 -3.96 5.40
C SER A 415 7.59 -2.48 5.38
N GLU A 416 6.62 -2.10 4.56
CA GLU A 416 6.14 -0.73 4.46
C GLU A 416 5.04 -0.44 5.50
N PRO A 417 4.89 0.80 5.97
CA PRO A 417 3.75 1.21 6.76
C PRO A 417 2.48 1.31 5.91
N VAL A 418 1.35 1.49 6.57
CA VAL A 418 0.06 1.73 5.93
C VAL A 418 -0.55 3.04 6.44
N ASP A 419 -1.29 3.72 5.57
CA ASP A 419 -2.18 4.81 6.00
C ASP A 419 -3.44 4.22 6.62
N VAL A 420 -3.60 4.41 7.93
CA VAL A 420 -4.75 3.90 8.69
C VAL A 420 -5.96 4.84 8.66
N GLY A 421 -5.87 5.98 7.96
CA GLY A 421 -7.01 6.71 7.39
C GLY A 421 -8.13 7.12 8.35
N GLN A 422 -7.88 7.28 9.66
CA GLN A 422 -8.95 7.62 10.61
C GLN A 422 -9.47 9.06 10.39
N LYS A 423 -10.41 9.21 9.45
CA LYS A 423 -11.22 10.42 9.27
C LYS A 423 -12.69 10.02 9.31
N SER A 424 -13.40 10.44 10.36
CA SER A 424 -14.85 10.25 10.47
C SER A 424 -15.58 11.01 9.36
N LEU A 425 -16.60 10.39 8.77
CA LEU A 425 -17.47 11.02 7.78
C LEU A 425 -18.71 11.61 8.48
N THR A 426 -18.87 12.93 8.39
CA THR A 426 -20.10 13.61 8.85
C THR A 426 -20.99 13.86 7.63
N ALA A 427 -22.21 13.29 7.63
CA ALA A 427 -23.21 13.52 6.60
C ALA A 427 -24.39 14.33 7.16
N THR A 428 -24.77 15.39 6.46
CA THR A 428 -25.94 16.23 6.80
C THR A 428 -27.07 15.91 5.83
N VAL A 429 -28.17 15.36 6.33
CA VAL A 429 -29.38 15.10 5.52
C VAL A 429 -30.40 16.20 5.78
N VAL A 430 -30.82 16.89 4.72
CA VAL A 430 -31.91 17.87 4.76
C VAL A 430 -33.18 17.18 4.26
N ALA A 431 -34.22 17.13 5.09
CA ALA A 431 -35.50 16.54 4.69
C ALA A 431 -36.13 17.40 3.57
N ALA A 432 -36.28 16.82 2.38
CA ALA A 432 -37.03 17.45 1.30
C ALA A 432 -38.53 17.36 1.59
N HIS A 433 -39.20 18.51 1.70
CA HIS A 433 -40.65 18.59 1.91
C HIS A 433 -41.36 18.15 0.63
N LEU A 434 -42.03 17.00 0.65
CA LEU A 434 -42.97 16.62 -0.41
C LEU A 434 -44.22 17.51 -0.29
N PRO A 435 -44.64 18.23 -1.34
CA PRO A 435 -45.87 19.00 -1.29
C PRO A 435 -47.05 18.01 -1.15
N ALA A 436 -47.87 18.22 -0.12
CA ALA A 436 -49.10 17.47 0.07
C ALA A 436 -50.02 17.72 -1.14
N GLY A 437 -50.32 16.65 -1.89
CA GLY A 437 -51.29 16.67 -2.97
C GLY A 437 -52.69 17.01 -2.44
N GLY A 438 -53.39 17.88 -3.19
CA GLY A 438 -54.80 18.22 -2.96
C GLY A 438 -55.77 17.16 -3.44
#